data_AF-A0A1X0NET1-F1
#
_entry.id   AF-A0A1X0NET1-F1
#
_cell.length_a   1.000
_cell.length_b   1.000
_cell.length_c   1.000
_cell.angle_alpha   90.00
_cell.angle_beta   90.00
_cell.angle_gamma   90.00
#
_symmetry.space_group_name_H-M   'P 1'
#
loop_
_entity.id
_entity.type
_entity.pdbx_description
1 polymer ?
#
loop_
_entity_poly.entity_id
_entity_poly.type
_entity_poly.pdbx_seq_one_letter_code
_entity_poly.pdbx_strand_id
1 'polypeptide(L)'
;MDIPPHIIRWSASFLKGCQAKVRVNSKSSPLMLFHRGVPQGTVLGPLMFIIVMNTLSKRLSQVPLLFHGFFADDLTLAVRHVNRDIINSTLQQGINTVDE
;
A
#
# COMPACT_ATOMS: atom_id res chain seq x y z
N MET A 1 -17.83 9.63 -4.75
CA MET A 1 -17.95 9.59 -3.28
C MET A 1 -17.86 11.02 -2.79
N ASP A 2 -18.88 11.49 -2.07
CA ASP A 2 -18.83 12.79 -1.38
C ASP A 2 -18.12 12.63 -0.04
N ILE A 3 -16.78 12.60 -0.08
CA ILE A 3 -15.97 12.64 1.14
C ILE A 3 -15.91 14.09 1.62
N PRO A 4 -16.32 14.40 2.86
CA PRO A 4 -16.27 15.76 3.37
C PRO A 4 -14.85 16.36 3.26
N PRO A 5 -14.67 17.61 2.79
CA PRO A 5 -13.36 18.19 2.56
C PRO A 5 -12.45 18.23 3.80
N HIS A 6 -13.03 18.30 5.00
CA HIS A 6 -12.27 18.31 6.24
C HIS A 6 -11.59 16.96 6.53
N ILE A 7 -12.19 15.84 6.13
CA ILE A 7 -11.59 14.50 6.26
C ILE A 7 -10.38 14.37 5.34
N ILE A 8 -10.48 14.89 4.11
CA ILE A 8 -9.35 14.92 3.16
C ILE A 8 -8.21 15.76 3.73
N ARG A 9 -8.51 16.97 4.24
CA ARG A 9 -7.49 17.84 4.85
C ARG A 9 -6.83 17.20 6.07
N TRP A 10 -7.62 16.56 6.94
CA TRP A 10 -7.10 15.89 8.12
C TRP A 10 -6.20 14.70 7.75
N SER A 11 -6.61 13.89 6.77
CA SER A 11 -5.80 12.78 6.26
C SER A 11 -4.49 13.27 5.64
N ALA A 12 -4.54 14.36 4.85
CA ALA A 12 -3.34 14.97 4.29
C ALA A 12 -2.43 15.58 5.36
N SER A 13 -3.01 16.16 6.42
CA SER A 13 -2.26 16.68 7.56
C SER A 13 -1.56 15.57 8.33
N PHE A 14 -2.21 14.42 8.50
CA PHE A 14 -1.63 13.24 9.17
C PHE A 14 -0.37 12.71 8.44
N LEU A 15 -0.34 12.79 7.12
CA LEU A 15 0.79 12.32 6.30
C LEU A 15 1.91 13.35 6.14
N LYS A 16 1.71 14.60 6.56
CA LYS A 16 2.68 15.70 6.39
C LYS A 16 3.48 15.93 7.66
N GLY A 17 4.76 16.28 7.49
CA GLY A 17 5.60 16.69 8.61
C GLY A 17 5.86 15.57 9.62
N CYS A 18 5.76 14.30 9.21
CA CYS A 18 6.01 13.15 10.06
C CYS A 18 7.45 13.22 10.60
N GLN A 19 7.60 13.43 11.89
CA GLN A 19 8.90 13.45 12.57
C GLN A 19 8.93 12.38 13.66
N ALA A 20 10.07 11.71 13.80
CA ALA A 20 10.28 10.77 14.89
C ALA A 20 11.72 10.82 15.39
N LYS A 21 11.91 10.34 16.63
CA LYS A 21 13.22 10.05 17.20
C LYS A 21 13.13 8.74 17.98
N VAL A 22 14.23 8.03 18.07
CA VAL A 22 14.32 6.77 18.80
C VAL A 22 14.95 7.04 20.16
N ARG A 23 14.40 6.44 21.23
CA ARG A 23 15.01 6.45 22.56
C ARG A 23 15.33 5.02 22.96
N VAL A 24 16.56 4.80 23.42
CA VAL A 24 17.02 3.54 24.01
C VAL A 24 17.62 3.86 25.37
N ASN A 25 16.98 3.36 26.44
CA ASN A 25 17.29 3.73 27.82
C ASN A 25 17.27 5.26 28.02
N SER A 26 18.37 5.83 28.49
CA SER A 26 18.54 7.27 28.73
C SER A 26 19.02 8.06 27.51
N LYS A 27 19.33 7.39 26.37
CA LYS A 27 19.85 8.04 25.16
C LYS A 27 18.76 8.21 24.12
N SER A 28 18.72 9.36 23.46
CA SER A 28 17.79 9.65 22.36
C SER A 28 18.56 10.01 21.09
N SER A 29 18.06 9.59 19.94
CA SER A 29 18.57 10.02 18.64
C SER A 29 18.20 11.50 18.38
N PRO A 30 18.84 12.14 17.40
CA PRO A 30 18.32 13.36 16.79
C PRO A 30 16.90 13.15 16.24
N LEU A 31 16.16 14.25 16.11
CA LEU A 31 14.86 14.25 15.45
C LEU A 31 15.05 14.09 13.94
N MET A 32 14.32 13.16 13.34
CA MET A 32 14.35 12.88 11.90
C MET A 32 13.00 13.20 11.27
N LEU A 33 13.02 13.85 10.11
CA LEU A 33 11.85 14.08 9.27
C LEU A 33 11.71 12.93 8.26
N PHE A 34 10.51 12.37 8.15
CA PHE A 34 10.16 11.31 7.22
C PHE A 34 9.36 11.88 6.06
N HIS A 35 9.86 11.67 4.85
CA HIS A 35 9.21 12.13 3.62
C HIS A 35 8.24 11.10 3.02
N ARG A 36 8.28 9.85 3.51
CA ARG A 36 7.49 8.72 2.99
C ARG A 36 7.04 7.82 4.13
N GLY A 37 5.96 7.10 3.88
CA GLY A 37 5.38 6.15 4.82
C GLY A 37 4.38 6.79 5.78
N VAL A 38 3.96 5.99 6.75
CA VAL A 38 3.03 6.39 7.81
C VAL A 38 3.65 6.06 9.17
N PRO A 39 3.33 6.80 10.23
CA PRO A 39 3.80 6.44 11.56
C PRO A 39 3.23 5.09 12.00
N GLN A 40 4.10 4.10 12.23
CA GLN A 40 3.69 2.79 12.73
C GLN A 40 3.17 2.89 14.18
N GLY A 41 2.19 2.05 14.52
CA GLY A 41 1.52 2.09 15.82
C GLY A 41 0.40 3.12 15.94
N THR A 42 0.10 3.87 14.87
CA THR A 42 -1.07 4.76 14.83
C THR A 42 -2.31 4.02 14.33
N VAL A 43 -3.50 4.43 14.81
CA VAL A 43 -4.79 3.87 14.36
C VAL A 43 -5.03 4.16 12.87
N LEU A 44 -4.61 5.33 12.38
CA LEU A 44 -4.87 5.76 11.00
C LEU A 44 -3.85 5.20 9.99
N GLY A 45 -2.65 4.82 10.44
CA GLY A 45 -1.58 4.29 9.58
C GLY A 45 -2.04 3.13 8.69
N PRO A 46 -2.62 2.05 9.25
CA PRO A 46 -3.13 0.93 8.46
C PRO A 46 -4.20 1.32 7.44
N LEU A 47 -5.11 2.24 7.79
CA LEU A 47 -6.13 2.71 6.86
C LEU A 47 -5.51 3.47 5.68
N MET A 48 -4.54 4.35 5.94
CA MET A 48 -3.83 5.07 4.90
C MET A 48 -3.06 4.12 3.98
N PHE A 49 -2.47 3.06 4.55
CA PHE A 49 -1.82 2.00 3.77
C PHE A 49 -2.80 1.27 2.85
N ILE A 50 -3.97 0.86 3.36
CA ILE A 50 -5.02 0.21 2.56
C ILE A 50 -5.49 1.10 1.41
N ILE A 51 -5.63 2.42 1.63
CA ILE A 51 -6.01 3.36 0.57
C ILE A 51 -4.98 3.36 -0.57
N VAL A 52 -3.69 3.28 -0.26
CA VAL A 52 -2.63 3.18 -1.28
C VAL A 52 -2.70 1.83 -2.00
N MET A 53 -2.81 0.72 -1.26
CA MET A 53 -2.92 -0.63 -1.84
C MET A 53 -4.16 -0.79 -2.72
N ASN A 54 -5.25 -0.08 -2.43
CA ASN A 54 -6.45 -0.07 -3.26
C ASN A 54 -6.17 0.47 -4.68
N THR A 55 -5.20 1.37 -4.86
CA THR A 55 -4.76 1.82 -6.19
C THR A 55 -4.10 0.68 -6.96
N LEU A 56 -3.19 -0.06 -6.32
CA LEU A 56 -2.57 -1.24 -6.93
C LEU A 56 -3.62 -2.34 -7.23
N SER A 57 -4.53 -2.60 -6.30
CA SER A 57 -5.63 -3.55 -6.49
C SER A 57 -6.47 -3.22 -7.73
N LYS A 58 -6.79 -1.94 -7.95
CA LYS A 58 -7.54 -1.51 -9.15
C LYS A 58 -6.77 -1.75 -10.45
N ARG A 59 -5.44 -1.59 -10.44
CA ARG A 59 -4.58 -1.87 -11.60
C ARG A 59 -4.52 -3.37 -11.88
N LEU A 60 -4.33 -4.19 -10.85
CA LEU A 60 -4.35 -5.65 -10.97
C LEU A 60 -5.70 -6.17 -11.49
N SER A 61 -6.82 -5.55 -11.07
CA SER A 61 -8.16 -5.85 -11.61
C SER A 61 -8.30 -5.59 -13.12
N GLN A 62 -7.40 -4.84 -13.75
CA GLN A 62 -7.42 -4.64 -15.20
C GLN A 62 -6.71 -5.77 -15.96
N VAL A 63 -5.95 -6.63 -15.29
CA VAL A 63 -5.27 -7.77 -15.92
C VAL A 63 -6.29 -8.91 -16.11
N PRO A 64 -6.63 -9.31 -17.35
CA PRO A 64 -7.62 -10.36 -17.58
C PRO A 64 -7.17 -11.70 -17.00
N LEU A 65 -8.14 -12.48 -16.48
CA LEU A 65 -7.92 -13.82 -15.88
C LEU A 65 -7.09 -13.83 -14.58
N LEU A 66 -6.56 -12.69 -14.15
CA LEU A 66 -5.83 -12.57 -12.91
C LEU A 66 -6.80 -12.42 -11.74
N PHE A 67 -6.61 -13.25 -10.72
CA PHE A 67 -7.19 -13.08 -9.40
C PHE A 67 -6.11 -12.58 -8.46
N HIS A 68 -6.47 -11.68 -7.55
CA HIS A 68 -5.56 -11.19 -6.53
C HIS A 68 -6.24 -11.01 -5.19
N GLY A 69 -5.45 -11.12 -4.13
CA GLY A 69 -5.87 -10.89 -2.76
C GLY A 69 -4.79 -10.15 -1.99
N PHE A 70 -5.22 -9.21 -1.14
CA PHE A 70 -4.32 -8.48 -0.25
C PHE A 70 -4.61 -8.88 1.21
N PHE A 71 -3.55 -9.04 1.98
CA PHE A 71 -3.60 -9.06 3.44
C PHE A 71 -2.47 -8.18 3.97
N ALA A 72 -2.80 -6.98 4.46
CA ALA A 72 -1.79 -5.95 4.73
C ALA A 72 -0.85 -5.79 3.52
N ASP A 73 0.47 -5.95 3.70
CA ASP A 73 1.50 -5.89 2.66
C ASP A 73 1.63 -7.18 1.82
N ASP A 74 1.03 -8.29 2.24
CA ASP A 74 1.05 -9.53 1.48
C ASP A 74 0.07 -9.47 0.30
N LEU A 75 0.60 -9.61 -0.91
CA LEU A 75 -0.15 -9.75 -2.15
C LEU A 75 -0.06 -11.19 -2.66
N THR A 76 -1.21 -11.80 -2.89
CA THR A 76 -1.32 -13.09 -3.59
C THR A 76 -1.85 -12.85 -5.00
N LEU A 77 -1.17 -13.42 -6.00
CA LEU A 77 -1.63 -13.48 -7.39
C LEU A 77 -1.97 -14.93 -7.76
N ALA A 78 -3.10 -15.14 -8.42
CA ALA A 78 -3.56 -16.45 -8.83
C ALA A 78 -4.20 -16.40 -10.22
N VAL A 79 -4.00 -17.47 -11.00
CA VAL A 79 -4.59 -17.64 -12.33
C VAL A 79 -5.09 -19.07 -12.45
N ARG A 80 -6.25 -19.26 -13.06
CA ARG A 80 -6.80 -20.58 -13.38
C ARG A 80 -7.07 -20.67 -14.87
N HIS A 81 -6.32 -21.52 -15.56
CA HIS A 81 -6.53 -21.79 -16.98
C HIS A 81 -6.02 -23.20 -17.35
N VAL A 82 -6.51 -23.79 -18.45
CA VAL A 82 -6.04 -25.12 -18.91
C VAL A 82 -4.73 -25.05 -19.70
N ASN A 83 -4.50 -23.92 -20.39
CA ASN A 83 -3.27 -23.63 -21.13
C ASN A 83 -2.23 -22.96 -20.21
N ARG A 84 -1.05 -23.57 -20.10
CA ARG A 84 0.06 -23.13 -19.25
C ARG A 84 0.72 -21.83 -19.72
N ASP A 85 0.75 -21.56 -21.01
CA ASP A 85 1.30 -20.33 -21.56
C ASP A 85 0.46 -19.12 -21.18
N ILE A 86 -0.86 -19.29 -21.11
CA ILE A 86 -1.79 -18.28 -20.60
C ILE A 86 -1.55 -18.05 -19.11
N ILE A 87 -1.37 -19.10 -18.30
CA ILE A 87 -1.02 -18.96 -16.87
C ILE A 87 0.25 -18.14 -16.71
N ASN A 88 1.32 -18.51 -17.41
CA ASN A 88 2.63 -17.85 -17.29
C ASN A 88 2.55 -16.39 -17.73
N SER A 89 1.94 -16.11 -18.88
CA SER A 89 1.81 -14.73 -19.40
C SER A 89 0.94 -13.86 -18.51
N THR A 90 -0.20 -14.35 -18.01
CA THR A 90 -1.07 -13.59 -17.09
C THR A 90 -0.39 -13.32 -15.75
N LEU A 91 0.29 -14.32 -15.15
CA LEU A 91 1.05 -14.10 -13.92
C LEU A 91 2.18 -13.08 -14.11
N GLN A 92 2.90 -13.16 -15.24
CA GLN A 92 3.96 -12.19 -15.55
C GLN A 92 3.40 -10.77 -15.72
N GLN A 93 2.24 -10.61 -16.38
CA GLN A 93 1.56 -9.31 -16.47
C GLN A 93 1.15 -8.79 -15.08
N GLY A 94 0.68 -9.67 -14.20
CA GLY A 94 0.40 -9.33 -12.81
C GLY A 94 1.63 -8.82 -12.06
N ILE A 95 2.78 -9.49 -12.20
CA ILE A 95 4.06 -9.06 -11.61
C ILE A 95 4.48 -7.69 -12.17
N ASN A 96 4.47 -7.52 -13.49
CA ASN A 96 4.85 -6.25 -14.12
C ASN A 96 3.99 -5.08 -13.62
N THR A 97 2.71 -5.31 -13.34
CA THR A 97 1.80 -4.30 -12.79
C THR A 97 2.18 -3.84 -11.38
N VAL A 98 2.85 -4.70 -10.60
CA VAL A 98 3.34 -4.39 -9.24
C VAL A 98 4.64 -3.59 -9.29
N ASP A 99 5.51 -3.86 -10.27
CA ASP A 99 6.84 -3.25 -10.39
C ASP A 99 6.82 -1.83 -10.96
N GLU A 100 5.73 -1.45 -11.65
CA GLU A 100 5.45 -0.10 -12.18
C GLU A 100 4.93 0.86 -11.10
#